data_AF-A0A944Y850-F1
#
_entry.id   AF-A0A944Y850-F1
#
_cell.length_a   1.000
_cell.length_b   1.000
_cell.length_c   1.000
_cell.angle_alpha   90.00
_cell.angle_beta   90.00
_cell.angle_gamma   90.00
#
_symmetry.space_group_name_H-M   'P 1'
#
loop_
_entity.id
_entity.type
_entity.pdbx_description
1 polymer ?
#
loop_
_entity_poly.entity_id
_entity_poly.type
_entity_poly.pdbx_seq_one_letter_code
_entity_poly.pdbx_strand_id
1 'polypeptide(L)'
;FTDRSVDRTIFGQEIKTSVFQSLNAMYIVLLGPLFAAFWVWLGKRNLDPSAPAKFGLGIIQLGLGFLVLVWGANAAGSEMTPVIFIFLIYLLHTTGELCLSPVGLSAMTRLSVPKMVGLIMGAWFLASGFGNFAAAQIAKLTTADGGGADQVILVYSSVGKLAVGVGIVLILISPFIKKMMHLDTIATDNE
;
A
#
# COMPACT_ATOMS: atom_id res chain seq x y z
N PHE A 1 4.90 -12.96 -13.19
CA PHE A 1 3.82 -13.67 -12.49
C PHE A 1 2.49 -13.57 -13.26
N THR A 2 1.94 -12.37 -13.48
CA THR A 2 0.68 -12.17 -14.22
C THR A 2 0.67 -12.73 -15.65
N ASP A 3 1.84 -12.82 -16.30
CA ASP A 3 1.99 -13.40 -17.64
C ASP A 3 2.15 -14.93 -17.62
N ARG A 4 2.48 -15.56 -16.49
CA ARG A 4 2.78 -17.01 -16.44
C ARG A 4 1.85 -17.85 -15.55
N SER A 5 1.14 -17.22 -14.61
CA SER A 5 0.42 -17.94 -13.54
C SER A 5 -1.06 -17.54 -13.43
N VAL A 6 -1.57 -16.74 -14.36
CA VAL A 6 -2.93 -16.19 -14.34
C VAL A 6 -3.63 -16.61 -15.61
N ASP A 7 -4.85 -17.11 -15.47
CA ASP A 7 -5.70 -17.41 -16.61
C ASP A 7 -6.15 -16.09 -17.23
N ARG A 8 -5.61 -15.79 -18.40
CA ARG A 8 -5.89 -14.54 -19.11
C ARG A 8 -7.19 -14.59 -19.89
N THR A 9 -7.90 -15.71 -19.90
CA THR A 9 -9.15 -15.86 -20.64
C THR A 9 -10.36 -15.48 -19.79
N ILE A 10 -10.78 -14.22 -19.91
CA ILE A 10 -12.11 -13.79 -19.46
C ILE A 10 -12.98 -13.66 -20.71
N PHE A 11 -14.10 -14.40 -20.76
CA PHE A 11 -15.01 -14.43 -21.92
C PHE A 11 -14.38 -14.86 -23.27
N GLY A 12 -13.31 -15.67 -23.24
CA GLY A 12 -12.66 -16.16 -24.47
C GLY A 12 -11.72 -15.17 -25.17
N GLN A 13 -11.40 -14.03 -24.52
CA GLN A 13 -10.37 -13.10 -24.98
C GLN A 13 -9.19 -13.06 -23.99
N GLU A 14 -7.98 -13.10 -24.52
CA GLU A 14 -6.75 -13.05 -23.75
C GLU A 14 -6.49 -11.59 -23.31
N ILE A 15 -6.67 -11.31 -22.01
CA ILE A 15 -6.46 -9.97 -21.46
C ILE A 15 -4.96 -9.70 -21.33
N LYS A 16 -4.49 -8.64 -22.00
CA LYS A 16 -3.11 -8.16 -21.92
C LYS A 16 -2.76 -7.71 -20.50
N THR A 17 -1.53 -7.99 -20.08
CA THR A 17 -0.98 -7.57 -18.78
C THR A 17 -1.05 -6.06 -18.52
N SER A 18 -1.10 -5.24 -19.58
CA SER A 18 -1.29 -3.79 -19.51
C SER A 18 -2.63 -3.37 -18.90
N VAL A 19 -3.68 -4.19 -19.04
CA VAL A 19 -5.01 -3.88 -18.48
C VAL A 19 -4.97 -3.93 -16.95
N PHE A 20 -4.16 -4.82 -16.36
CA PHE A 20 -3.99 -4.89 -14.91
C PHE A 20 -3.30 -3.65 -14.33
N GLN A 21 -2.39 -3.00 -15.08
CA GLN A 21 -1.80 -1.72 -14.66
C GLN A 21 -2.84 -0.59 -14.66
N SER A 22 -3.77 -0.58 -15.62
CA SER A 22 -4.86 0.41 -15.65
C SER A 22 -5.90 0.23 -14.55
N LEU A 23 -6.01 -0.96 -13.93
CA LEU A 23 -6.93 -1.19 -12.82
C LEU A 23 -6.61 -0.32 -11.60
N ASN A 24 -5.31 -0.11 -11.30
CA ASN A 24 -4.92 0.76 -10.19
C ASN A 24 -5.44 2.20 -10.42
N ALA A 25 -5.17 2.77 -11.60
CA ALA A 25 -5.66 4.11 -11.95
C ALA A 25 -7.20 4.21 -11.91
N MET A 26 -7.89 3.19 -12.44
CA MET A 26 -9.35 3.11 -12.39
C MET A 26 -9.88 3.10 -10.96
N TYR A 27 -9.27 2.31 -10.07
CA TYR A 27 -9.66 2.26 -8.66
C TYR A 27 -9.37 3.56 -7.93
N ILE A 28 -8.27 4.25 -8.23
CA ILE A 28 -7.98 5.57 -7.64
C ILE A 28 -9.07 6.57 -8.02
N VAL A 29 -9.45 6.62 -9.30
CA VAL A 29 -10.47 7.56 -9.80
C VAL A 29 -11.85 7.28 -9.19
N LEU A 30 -12.23 5.99 -9.07
CA LEU A 30 -13.53 5.59 -8.52
C LEU A 30 -13.58 5.67 -6.99
N LEU A 31 -12.57 5.13 -6.30
CA LEU A 31 -12.55 5.01 -4.84
C LEU A 31 -11.98 6.25 -4.16
N GLY A 32 -11.21 7.08 -4.85
CA GLY A 32 -10.60 8.29 -4.29
C GLY A 32 -11.63 9.25 -3.66
N PRO A 33 -12.68 9.68 -4.39
CA PRO A 33 -13.73 10.52 -3.84
C PRO A 33 -14.49 9.85 -2.68
N LEU A 34 -14.73 8.53 -2.78
CA LEU A 34 -15.42 7.77 -1.74
C LEU A 34 -14.59 7.70 -0.45
N PHE A 35 -13.27 7.46 -0.57
CA PHE A 35 -12.36 7.45 0.57
C PHE A 35 -12.20 8.84 1.19
N ALA A 36 -12.11 9.89 0.37
CA ALA A 36 -12.09 11.27 0.88
C ALA A 36 -13.36 11.58 1.68
N ALA A 37 -14.54 11.24 1.15
CA ALA A 37 -15.81 11.40 1.85
C ALA A 37 -15.88 10.58 3.14
N PHE A 38 -15.37 9.34 3.13
CA PHE A 38 -15.30 8.47 4.30
C PHE A 38 -14.46 9.09 5.42
N TRP A 39 -13.28 9.64 5.11
CA TRP A 39 -12.45 10.33 6.09
C TRP A 39 -13.08 11.60 6.64
N VAL A 40 -13.73 12.41 5.79
CA VAL A 40 -14.48 13.60 6.23
C VAL A 40 -15.62 13.20 7.17
N TRP A 41 -16.33 12.11 6.86
CA TRP A 41 -17.38 11.58 7.72
C TRP A 41 -16.85 11.08 9.07
N LEU A 42 -15.70 10.40 9.07
CA LEU A 42 -15.02 9.96 10.29
C LEU A 42 -14.56 11.15 11.15
N GLY A 43 -14.03 12.19 10.51
CA GLY A 43 -13.61 13.44 11.15
C GLY A 43 -14.77 14.17 11.82
N LYS A 44 -15.95 14.22 11.18
CA LYS A 44 -17.18 14.77 11.77
C LYS A 44 -17.64 14.03 13.04
N ARG A 45 -17.18 12.79 13.25
CA ARG A 45 -17.50 11.97 14.43
C ARG A 45 -16.42 11.99 15.51
N ASN A 46 -15.37 12.83 15.38
CA ASN A 46 -14.20 12.85 16.28
C ASN A 46 -13.47 11.49 16.40
N LEU A 47 -13.68 10.58 15.45
CA LEU A 47 -13.01 9.28 15.41
C LEU A 47 -11.78 9.30 14.50
N ASP A 48 -11.20 10.48 14.24
CA ASP A 48 -10.12 10.61 13.28
C ASP A 48 -8.83 9.95 13.81
N PRO A 49 -8.35 8.86 13.19
CA PRO A 49 -7.11 8.23 13.60
C PRO A 49 -5.95 9.21 13.37
N SER A 50 -4.94 9.15 14.23
CA SER A 50 -3.73 9.94 14.02
C SER A 50 -3.10 9.62 12.66
N ALA A 51 -2.39 10.58 12.05
CA ALA A 51 -1.70 10.37 10.78
C ALA A 51 -0.81 9.09 10.79
N PRO A 52 -0.02 8.80 11.84
CA PRO A 52 0.73 7.54 11.94
C PRO A 52 -0.16 6.28 12.01
N ALA A 53 -1.33 6.36 12.64
CA ALA A 53 -2.27 5.23 12.68
C ALA A 53 -2.91 4.96 11.30
N LYS A 54 -3.27 6.02 10.55
CA LYS A 54 -3.73 5.88 9.15
C LYS A 54 -2.66 5.26 8.26
N PHE A 55 -1.41 5.64 8.46
CA PHE A 55 -0.26 5.02 7.80
C PHE A 55 -0.16 3.53 8.12
N GLY A 56 -0.28 3.15 9.39
CA GLY A 56 -0.21 1.75 9.81
C GLY A 56 -1.32 0.91 9.18
N LEU A 57 -2.55 1.43 9.15
CA LEU A 57 -3.69 0.77 8.47
C LEU A 57 -3.42 0.57 6.97
N GLY A 58 -2.89 1.58 6.28
CA GLY A 58 -2.50 1.47 4.88
C GLY A 58 -1.45 0.39 4.64
N ILE A 59 -0.39 0.34 5.45
CA ILE A 59 0.67 -0.67 5.34
C ILE A 59 0.14 -2.09 5.62
N ILE A 60 -0.74 -2.25 6.61
CA ILE A 60 -1.41 -3.54 6.87
C ILE A 60 -2.22 -3.96 5.66
N GLN A 61 -2.97 -3.04 5.04
CA GLN A 61 -3.80 -3.32 3.88
C GLN A 61 -2.97 -3.74 2.65
N LEU A 62 -1.81 -3.10 2.43
CA LEU A 62 -0.83 -3.53 1.42
C LEU A 62 -0.31 -4.95 1.73
N GLY A 63 0.05 -5.22 2.98
CA GLY A 63 0.52 -6.54 3.41
C GLY A 63 -0.55 -7.65 3.26
N LEU A 64 -1.79 -7.34 3.60
CA LEU A 64 -2.94 -8.23 3.39
C LEU A 64 -3.17 -8.48 1.89
N GLY A 65 -2.96 -7.49 1.02
CA GLY A 65 -3.01 -7.66 -0.43
C GLY A 65 -2.06 -8.76 -0.92
N PHE A 66 -0.81 -8.74 -0.46
CA PHE A 66 0.16 -9.81 -0.76
C PHE A 66 -0.26 -11.17 -0.19
N LEU A 67 -0.84 -11.22 1.01
CA LEU A 67 -1.32 -12.47 1.61
C LEU A 67 -2.53 -13.06 0.88
N VAL A 68 -3.43 -12.22 0.36
CA VAL A 68 -4.56 -12.66 -0.48
C VAL A 68 -4.06 -13.29 -1.78
N LEU A 69 -3.01 -12.72 -2.38
CA LEU A 69 -2.38 -13.30 -3.57
C LEU A 69 -1.71 -14.65 -3.27
N VAL A 70 -1.02 -14.77 -2.13
CA VAL A 70 -0.48 -16.06 -1.65
C VAL A 70 -1.57 -17.09 -1.43
N TRP A 71 -2.70 -16.68 -0.84
CA TRP A 71 -3.83 -17.57 -0.62
C TRP A 71 -4.47 -18.02 -1.94
N GLY A 72 -4.66 -17.11 -2.89
CA GLY A 72 -5.14 -17.44 -4.24
C GLY A 72 -4.21 -18.38 -5.00
N ALA A 73 -2.89 -18.19 -4.88
CA ALA A 73 -1.89 -19.06 -5.51
C ALA A 73 -1.88 -20.47 -4.88
N ASN A 74 -2.03 -20.59 -3.56
CA ASN A 74 -2.15 -21.89 -2.89
C ASN A 74 -3.49 -22.58 -3.18
N ALA A 75 -4.59 -21.83 -3.28
CA ALA A 75 -5.92 -22.36 -3.56
C ALA A 75 -6.06 -22.88 -5.00
N ALA A 76 -5.30 -22.31 -5.95
CA ALA A 76 -5.27 -22.75 -7.35
C ALA A 76 -4.44 -24.04 -7.56
N GLY A 77 -3.52 -24.38 -6.66
CA GLY A 77 -2.69 -25.58 -6.77
C GLY A 77 -1.86 -25.59 -8.06
N SER A 78 -2.15 -26.52 -8.98
CA SER A 78 -1.52 -26.64 -10.31
C SER A 78 -2.31 -25.97 -11.44
N GLU A 79 -3.48 -25.39 -11.15
CA GLU A 79 -4.27 -24.62 -12.11
C GLU A 79 -3.91 -23.12 -12.08
N MET A 80 -4.28 -22.41 -13.13
CA MET A 80 -4.04 -20.98 -13.24
C MET A 80 -4.80 -20.21 -12.15
N THR A 81 -4.15 -19.24 -11.49
CA THR A 81 -4.78 -18.47 -10.41
C THR A 81 -5.96 -17.67 -10.95
N PRO A 82 -7.16 -17.78 -10.35
CA PRO A 82 -8.34 -17.04 -10.78
C PRO A 82 -8.11 -15.52 -10.76
N VAL A 83 -8.56 -14.83 -11.82
CA VAL A 83 -8.36 -13.37 -12.01
C VAL A 83 -8.96 -12.55 -10.85
N ILE A 84 -9.98 -13.09 -10.16
CA ILE A 84 -10.60 -12.44 -8.99
C ILE A 84 -9.58 -12.07 -7.89
N PHE A 85 -8.54 -12.88 -7.69
CA PHE A 85 -7.48 -12.59 -6.71
C PHE A 85 -6.62 -11.39 -7.12
N ILE A 86 -6.48 -11.17 -8.43
CA ILE A 86 -5.77 -10.02 -8.98
C ILE A 86 -6.60 -8.76 -8.77
N PHE A 87 -7.90 -8.80 -9.06
CA PHE A 87 -8.79 -7.68 -8.72
C PHE A 87 -8.74 -7.36 -7.23
N LEU A 88 -8.73 -8.37 -6.36
CA LEU A 88 -8.66 -8.19 -4.90
C LEU A 88 -7.34 -7.58 -4.42
N ILE A 89 -6.18 -8.05 -4.91
CA ILE A 89 -4.89 -7.43 -4.52
C ILE A 89 -4.81 -5.99 -5.02
N TYR A 90 -5.22 -5.71 -6.26
CA TYR A 90 -5.21 -4.33 -6.78
C TYR A 90 -6.15 -3.44 -5.97
N LEU A 91 -7.33 -3.93 -5.58
CA LEU A 91 -8.25 -3.20 -4.72
C LEU A 91 -7.64 -2.92 -3.35
N LEU A 92 -7.03 -3.92 -2.69
CA LEU A 92 -6.37 -3.75 -1.39
C LEU A 92 -5.17 -2.81 -1.47
N HIS A 93 -4.37 -2.91 -2.53
CA HIS A 93 -3.23 -2.03 -2.74
C HIS A 93 -3.66 -0.59 -2.97
N THR A 94 -4.62 -0.38 -3.87
CA THR A 94 -5.12 0.97 -4.16
C THR A 94 -5.81 1.61 -2.95
N THR A 95 -6.57 0.84 -2.17
CA THR A 95 -7.17 1.37 -0.94
C THR A 95 -6.13 1.71 0.12
N GLY A 96 -5.05 0.93 0.23
CA GLY A 96 -3.88 1.26 1.06
C GLY A 96 -3.16 2.53 0.57
N GLU A 97 -2.95 2.68 -0.74
CA GLU A 97 -2.36 3.87 -1.36
C GLU A 97 -3.20 5.13 -1.11
N LEU A 98 -4.52 5.03 -1.21
CA LEU A 98 -5.46 6.11 -0.92
C LEU A 98 -5.41 6.54 0.56
N CYS A 99 -5.02 5.65 1.47
CA CYS A 99 -4.78 6.00 2.87
C CYS A 99 -3.42 6.67 3.08
N LEU A 100 -2.38 6.23 2.35
CA LEU A 100 -0.99 6.67 2.56
C LEU A 100 -0.67 7.99 1.85
N SER A 101 -1.11 8.16 0.62
CA SER A 101 -0.73 9.30 -0.24
C SER A 101 -1.16 10.67 0.33
N PRO A 102 -2.43 10.91 0.71
CA PRO A 102 -2.85 12.22 1.23
C PRO A 102 -2.32 12.46 2.65
N VAL A 103 -2.23 11.41 3.47
CA VAL A 103 -1.76 11.52 4.86
C VAL A 103 -0.25 11.75 4.90
N GLY A 104 0.51 11.11 4.02
CA GLY A 104 1.97 11.25 3.93
C GLY A 104 2.40 12.64 3.56
N LEU A 105 1.85 13.17 2.46
CA LEU A 105 2.22 14.51 2.03
C LEU A 105 1.81 15.58 3.07
N SER A 106 0.65 15.40 3.72
CA SER A 106 0.21 16.29 4.80
C SER A 106 1.08 16.20 6.05
N ALA A 107 1.50 14.99 6.45
CA ALA A 107 2.37 14.81 7.60
C ALA A 107 3.78 15.39 7.34
N MET A 108 4.33 15.15 6.16
CA MET A 108 5.65 15.68 5.77
C MET A 108 5.64 17.21 5.74
N THR A 109 4.59 17.85 5.23
CA THR A 109 4.48 19.32 5.27
C THR A 109 4.28 19.86 6.69
N ARG A 110 3.39 19.28 7.49
CA ARG A 110 3.07 19.76 8.84
C ARG A 110 4.19 19.58 9.85
N LEU A 111 4.99 18.52 9.74
CA LEU A 111 6.11 18.25 10.64
C LEU A 111 7.43 18.87 10.17
N SER A 112 7.43 19.49 8.99
CA SER A 112 8.62 20.15 8.47
C SER A 112 8.87 21.48 9.17
N VAL A 113 10.15 21.75 9.49
CA VAL A 113 10.58 23.11 9.78
C VAL A 113 10.35 23.96 8.52
N PRO A 114 9.74 25.17 8.62
CA PRO A 114 9.37 25.98 7.45
C PRO A 114 10.50 26.21 6.46
N LYS A 115 11.76 26.29 6.95
CA LYS A 115 12.97 26.50 6.15
C LYS A 115 13.50 25.24 5.46
N MET A 116 12.98 24.05 5.79
CA MET A 116 13.49 22.74 5.34
C MET A 116 12.43 21.88 4.65
N VAL A 117 11.25 22.43 4.31
CA VAL A 117 10.16 21.70 3.64
C VAL A 117 10.65 21.03 2.35
N GLY A 118 11.47 21.73 1.56
CA GLY A 118 12.06 21.16 0.34
C GLY A 118 12.99 19.97 0.59
N LEU A 119 13.76 19.98 1.68
CA LEU A 119 14.63 18.86 2.06
C LEU A 119 13.82 17.65 2.52
N ILE A 120 12.76 17.87 3.30
CA ILE A 120 11.88 16.80 3.80
C ILE A 120 11.08 16.18 2.65
N MET A 121 10.61 16.98 1.69
CA MET A 121 10.03 16.47 0.44
C MET A 121 11.05 15.70 -0.40
N GLY A 122 12.29 16.18 -0.49
CA GLY A 122 13.39 15.44 -1.12
C GLY A 122 13.62 14.07 -0.46
N ALA A 123 13.62 14.01 0.87
CA ALA A 123 13.73 12.77 1.62
C ALA A 123 12.54 11.82 1.39
N TRP A 124 11.32 12.34 1.27
CA TRP A 124 10.12 11.56 0.92
C TRP A 124 10.24 10.90 -0.46
N PHE A 125 10.66 11.65 -1.47
CA PHE A 125 10.88 11.09 -2.81
C PHE A 125 12.06 10.14 -2.85
N LEU A 126 13.13 10.41 -2.10
CA LEU A 126 14.27 9.51 -1.98
C LEU A 126 13.87 8.17 -1.35
N ALA A 127 13.08 8.20 -0.26
CA ALA A 127 12.54 6.99 0.37
C ALA A 127 11.65 6.21 -0.61
N SER A 128 10.83 6.90 -1.40
CA SER A 128 10.02 6.29 -2.46
C SER A 128 10.88 5.64 -3.55
N GLY A 129 12.02 6.27 -3.91
CA GLY A 129 13.00 5.70 -4.83
C GLY A 129 13.64 4.41 -4.29
N PHE A 130 14.06 4.42 -3.03
CA PHE A 130 14.55 3.21 -2.35
C PHE A 130 13.50 2.11 -2.29
N GLY A 131 12.22 2.45 -2.07
CA GLY A 131 11.11 1.50 -2.12
C GLY A 131 10.97 0.82 -3.49
N ASN A 132 11.05 1.61 -4.58
CA ASN A 132 11.05 1.07 -5.94
C ASN A 132 12.27 0.20 -6.23
N PHE A 133 13.46 0.57 -5.73
CA PHE A 133 14.65 -0.25 -5.85
C PHE A 133 14.49 -1.59 -5.12
N ALA A 134 13.98 -1.59 -3.89
CA ALA A 134 13.69 -2.81 -3.14
C ALA A 134 12.65 -3.69 -3.88
N ALA A 135 11.59 -3.09 -4.43
CA ALA A 135 10.60 -3.80 -5.24
C ALA A 135 11.23 -4.44 -6.49
N ALA A 136 12.17 -3.75 -7.15
CA ALA A 136 12.90 -4.30 -8.29
C ALA A 136 13.79 -5.50 -7.89
N GLN A 137 14.41 -5.48 -6.71
CA GLN A 137 15.18 -6.63 -6.21
C GLN A 137 14.27 -7.82 -5.88
N ILE A 138 13.13 -7.58 -5.23
CA ILE A 138 12.12 -8.61 -4.98
C ILE A 138 11.63 -9.22 -6.30
N ALA A 139 11.38 -8.39 -7.32
CA ALA A 139 10.97 -8.85 -8.64
C ALA A 139 12.03 -9.73 -9.34
N LYS A 140 13.32 -9.41 -9.18
CA LYS A 140 14.42 -10.25 -9.67
C LYS A 140 14.43 -11.61 -8.98
N LEU A 141 14.26 -11.67 -7.66
CA LEU A 141 14.19 -12.94 -6.92
C LEU A 141 13.02 -13.83 -7.36
N THR A 142 11.92 -13.24 -7.85
CA THR A 142 10.80 -14.00 -8.42
C THR A 142 10.99 -14.39 -9.90
N THR A 143 12.06 -13.94 -10.57
CA THR A 143 12.27 -14.15 -12.03
C THR A 143 13.58 -14.87 -12.36
N ALA A 144 14.61 -14.75 -11.52
CA ALA A 144 15.99 -15.13 -11.84
C ALA A 144 16.28 -16.65 -11.81
N ASP A 145 15.50 -17.47 -11.10
CA ASP A 145 15.84 -18.90 -10.90
C ASP A 145 14.95 -19.89 -11.65
N GLY A 146 14.00 -19.46 -12.49
CA GLY A 146 12.97 -20.38 -12.97
C GLY A 146 12.18 -21.03 -11.82
N GLY A 147 12.20 -20.39 -10.64
CA GLY A 147 11.62 -20.89 -9.41
C GLY A 147 10.16 -21.24 -9.62
N GLY A 148 9.82 -22.50 -9.31
CA GLY A 148 8.45 -22.97 -9.28
C GLY A 148 7.56 -22.07 -8.44
N ALA A 149 6.24 -22.24 -8.60
CA ALA A 149 5.22 -21.44 -7.90
C ALA A 149 5.53 -21.22 -6.40
N ASP A 150 6.16 -22.21 -5.75
CA ASP A 150 6.59 -22.18 -4.35
C ASP A 150 7.57 -21.05 -3.99
N GLN A 151 8.59 -20.75 -4.82
CA GLN A 151 9.55 -19.69 -4.52
C GLN A 151 8.90 -18.31 -4.58
N VAL A 152 7.97 -18.14 -5.53
CA VAL A 152 7.20 -16.90 -5.68
C VAL A 152 6.24 -16.72 -4.51
N ILE A 153 5.57 -17.79 -4.10
CA ILE A 153 4.68 -17.81 -2.94
C ILE A 153 5.44 -17.48 -1.65
N LEU A 154 6.64 -18.05 -1.45
CA LEU A 154 7.48 -17.78 -0.27
C LEU A 154 7.92 -16.32 -0.18
N VAL A 155 8.37 -15.74 -1.30
CA VAL A 155 8.79 -14.33 -1.34
C VAL A 155 7.61 -13.40 -1.04
N TYR A 156 6.47 -13.58 -1.70
CA TYR A 156 5.29 -12.74 -1.45
C TYR A 156 4.71 -12.94 -0.04
N SER A 157 4.74 -14.16 0.50
CA SER A 157 4.29 -14.41 1.89
C SER A 157 5.18 -13.70 2.90
N SER A 158 6.50 -13.73 2.69
CA SER A 158 7.47 -13.08 3.57
C SER A 158 7.30 -11.56 3.54
N VAL A 159 7.15 -10.97 2.35
CA VAL A 159 6.90 -9.54 2.17
C VAL A 159 5.56 -9.13 2.80
N GLY A 160 4.50 -9.90 2.58
CA GLY A 160 3.18 -9.64 3.15
C GLY A 160 3.18 -9.67 4.68
N LYS A 161 3.78 -10.71 5.28
CA LYS A 161 3.90 -10.82 6.75
C LYS A 161 4.74 -9.70 7.34
N LEU A 162 5.86 -9.34 6.70
CA LEU A 162 6.71 -8.24 7.13
C LEU A 162 5.94 -6.91 7.07
N ALA A 163 5.23 -6.64 5.98
CA ALA A 163 4.41 -5.43 5.84
C ALA A 163 3.33 -5.36 6.94
N VAL A 164 2.59 -6.44 7.17
CA VAL A 164 1.60 -6.50 8.27
C VAL A 164 2.27 -6.26 9.62
N GLY A 165 3.43 -6.89 9.88
CA GLY A 165 4.20 -6.69 11.11
C GLY A 165 4.63 -5.25 11.33
N VAL A 166 5.20 -4.60 10.30
CA VAL A 166 5.59 -3.18 10.34
C VAL A 166 4.36 -2.29 10.57
N GLY A 167 3.25 -2.58 9.90
CA GLY A 167 2.00 -1.83 10.07
C GLY A 167 1.43 -1.94 11.49
N ILE A 168 1.45 -3.13 12.09
CA ILE A 168 1.03 -3.33 13.49
C ILE A 168 1.95 -2.56 14.44
N VAL A 169 3.27 -2.68 14.27
CA VAL A 169 4.25 -1.96 15.09
C VAL A 169 4.03 -0.45 14.97
N LEU A 170 3.76 0.06 13.77
CA LEU A 170 3.48 1.48 13.56
C LEU A 170 2.20 1.93 14.27
N ILE A 171 1.14 1.11 14.27
CA ILE A 171 -0.08 1.40 15.04
C ILE A 171 0.20 1.40 16.55
N LEU A 172 1.00 0.46 17.06
CA LEU A 172 1.36 0.39 18.47
C LEU A 172 2.22 1.58 18.92
N ILE A 173 3.11 2.07 18.05
CA ILE A 173 3.96 3.24 18.32
C ILE A 173 3.23 4.56 18.01
N SER A 174 2.13 4.52 17.25
CA SER A 174 1.34 5.69 16.88
C SER A 174 0.94 6.62 18.04
N PRO A 175 0.52 6.15 19.25
CA PRO A 175 0.26 7.05 20.37
C PRO A 175 1.51 7.78 20.87
N PHE A 176 2.68 7.15 20.80
CA PHE A 176 3.95 7.75 21.19
C PHE A 176 4.40 8.79 20.17
N ILE A 177 4.31 8.50 18.87
CA ILE A 177 4.60 9.45 17.80
C ILE A 177 3.64 10.65 17.88
N LYS A 178 2.34 10.41 18.08
CA LYS A 178 1.36 11.49 18.26
C LYS A 178 1.74 12.42 19.42
N LYS A 179 2.22 11.86 20.53
CA LYS A 179 2.69 12.63 21.70
C LYS A 179 3.94 13.47 21.37
N MET A 180 4.87 12.95 20.58
CA MET A 180 6.06 13.67 20.14
C MET A 180 5.78 14.75 19.08
N MET A 181 4.70 14.61 18.31
CA MET A 181 4.36 15.55 17.25
C MET A 181 3.93 16.94 17.76
N HIS A 182 3.72 17.13 19.07
CA HIS A 182 3.45 18.44 19.71
C HIS A 182 2.48 19.33 18.90
N LEU A 183 1.43 18.75 18.32
CA LEU A 183 0.49 19.45 17.45
C LEU A 183 -0.27 20.57 18.19
N ASP A 184 -0.36 20.46 19.51
CA ASP A 184 -1.01 21.44 20.38
C ASP A 184 -0.19 22.74 20.49
N THR A 185 1.14 22.70 20.29
CA THR A 185 2.02 23.87 20.36
C THR A 185 2.09 24.66 19.05
N ILE A 186 1.69 24.06 17.92
CA ILE A 186 1.66 24.73 16.61
C ILE A 186 0.36 25.54 16.44
N ALA A 187 -0.72 25.14 17.13
CA ALA A 187 -1.98 25.89 17.12
C ALA A 187 -1.86 27.23 17.85
N THR A 188 -1.00 27.33 18.87
CA THR A 188 -0.82 28.52 19.71
C THR A 188 0.07 29.62 19.08
N ASP A 189 0.81 29.32 18.02
CA ASP A 189 1.66 30.31 17.32
C ASP A 189 0.90 31.08 16.21
N ASN A 190 -0.38 30.76 15.98
CA ASN A 190 -1.25 31.42 14.99
C ASN A 190 -2.34 32.31 15.63
N GLU A 191 -2.23 32.62 16.93
CA GLU A 191 -2.99 33.68 17.62
C GLU A 191 -2.07 34.86 17.95
#